data_AF-A0A970W8E1-F1
#
_entry.id   AF-A0A970W8E1-F1
#
_cell.length_a   1.000
_cell.length_b   1.000
_cell.length_c   1.000
_cell.angle_alpha   90.00
_cell.angle_beta   90.00
_cell.angle_gamma   90.00
#
_symmetry.space_group_name_H-M   'P 1'
#
loop_
_entity.id
_entity.type
_entity.pdbx_description
1 polymer ?
#
loop_
_entity_poly.entity_id
_entity_poly.type
_entity_poly.pdbx_seq_one_letter_code
_entity_poly.pdbx_strand_id
1 'polypeptide(L)' 'MTKNKTIDELLDEARKKSGEPVLAGHDIMALERFGEDTRHMIVFDVLTHFSPVGDKGERMRLFLTDTGYQ' A
#
# COMPACT_ATOMS: atom_id res chain seq x y z
N MET A 1 -17.78 8.75 27.25
CA MET A 1 -16.56 7.93 27.12
C MET A 1 -15.97 8.21 25.75
N THR A 2 -14.82 8.87 25.67
CA THR A 2 -14.04 8.93 24.44
C THR A 2 -13.63 7.49 24.11
N LYS A 3 -14.14 6.92 23.01
CA LYS A 3 -13.61 5.66 22.50
C LYS A 3 -12.13 5.88 22.20
N ASN A 4 -11.26 5.14 22.85
CA ASN A 4 -9.85 5.11 22.49
C ASN A 4 -9.76 4.54 21.08
N LYS A 5 -9.11 5.26 20.17
CA LYS A 5 -8.92 4.82 18.79
C LYS A 5 -7.90 3.69 18.73
N THR A 6 -8.08 2.76 17.80
CA THR A 6 -7.06 1.75 17.49
C THR A 6 -5.87 2.38 16.76
N ILE A 7 -4.74 1.66 16.68
CA ILE A 7 -3.58 2.11 15.89
C ILE A 7 -3.98 2.29 14.42
N ASP A 8 -4.80 1.40 13.88
CA ASP A 8 -5.27 1.48 12.49
C ASP A 8 -6.10 2.73 12.23
N GLU A 9 -7.00 3.08 13.15
CA GLU A 9 -7.80 4.31 13.07
C GLU A 9 -6.92 5.56 13.12
N LEU A 10 -5.89 5.56 13.97
CA LEU A 10 -4.93 6.68 14.07
C LEU A 10 -4.09 6.83 12.80
N LEU A 11 -3.65 5.72 12.20
CA LEU A 11 -2.89 5.72 10.94
C LEU A 11 -3.76 6.20 9.77
N ASP A 12 -5.01 5.74 9.67
CA ASP A 12 -5.93 6.19 8.61
C ASP A 12 -6.24 7.69 8.72
N GLU A 13 -6.42 8.21 9.94
CA GLU A 13 -6.59 9.65 10.17
C GLU A 13 -5.36 10.47 9.80
N ALA A 14 -4.16 10.01 10.19
CA ALA A 14 -2.91 10.68 9.84
C ALA A 14 -2.72 10.73 8.32
N ARG A 15 -3.00 9.63 7.62
CA ARG A 15 -2.99 9.57 6.16
C ARG A 15 -3.98 10.56 5.55
N LYS A 16 -5.25 10.52 5.96
CA LYS A 16 -6.29 11.45 5.47
C LYS A 16 -5.87 12.91 5.67
N LYS A 17 -5.27 13.24 6.82
CA LYS A 17 -4.77 14.58 7.13
C LYS A 17 -3.59 14.99 6.26
N SER A 18 -2.74 14.05 5.84
CA SER A 18 -1.62 14.31 4.92
C SER A 18 -2.07 14.52 3.46
N GLY A 19 -3.28 14.10 3.10
CA GLY A 19 -3.79 14.14 1.74
C GLY A 19 -3.28 12.99 0.84
N GLU A 20 -2.53 12.05 1.40
CA GLU A 20 -2.04 10.89 0.65
C GLU A 20 -3.21 9.95 0.29
N PRO A 21 -3.33 9.50 -0.97
CA PRO A 21 -4.35 8.54 -1.38
C PRO A 21 -4.21 7.19 -0.67
N VAL A 22 -5.27 6.39 -0.75
CA VAL A 22 -5.16 4.95 -0.46
C VAL A 22 -4.29 4.33 -1.54
N LEU A 23 -3.24 3.63 -1.14
CA LEU A 23 -2.50 2.76 -2.04
C LEU A 23 -3.22 1.41 -2.08
N ALA A 24 -3.55 0.94 -3.28
CA ALA A 24 -4.04 -0.41 -3.49
C ALA A 24 -2.88 -1.43 -3.41
N GLY A 25 -3.21 -2.71 -3.24
CA GLY A 25 -2.25 -3.79 -2.97
C GLY A 25 -2.25 -4.21 -1.51
N HIS A 26 -1.44 -3.54 -0.68
CA HIS A 26 -1.25 -3.89 0.74
C HIS A 26 -1.85 -2.84 1.69
N ASP A 27 -2.19 -3.27 2.91
CA ASP A 27 -2.80 -2.42 3.91
C ASP A 27 -1.90 -1.24 4.36
N ILE A 28 -2.46 -0.33 5.17
CA ILE A 28 -1.73 0.84 5.65
C ILE A 28 -0.54 0.48 6.57
N MET A 29 -0.59 -0.67 7.23
CA MET A 29 0.49 -1.15 8.09
C MET A 29 1.68 -1.66 7.27
N ALA A 30 1.45 -2.14 6.05
CA ALA A 30 2.45 -2.57 5.08
C ALA A 30 3.46 -3.55 5.71
N LEU A 31 2.95 -4.55 6.42
CA LEU A 31 3.77 -5.51 7.18
C LEU A 31 4.65 -6.36 6.27
N GLU A 32 4.25 -6.54 5.02
CA GLU A 32 4.96 -7.26 3.96
C GLU A 32 6.34 -6.67 3.68
N ARG A 33 6.58 -5.39 4.01
CA ARG A 33 7.93 -4.79 3.90
C ARG A 33 8.98 -5.48 4.77
N PHE A 34 8.54 -6.23 5.78
CA PHE A 34 9.40 -6.96 6.71
C PHE A 34 9.59 -8.43 6.32
N GLY A 35 9.08 -8.87 5.15
CA GLY A 35 9.37 -10.19 4.62
C GLY A 35 10.87 -10.40 4.43
N GLU A 36 11.38 -11.57 4.84
CA GLU A 36 12.82 -11.89 4.79
C GLU A 36 13.39 -11.82 3.37
N ASP A 37 12.55 -12.03 2.36
CA ASP A 37 12.87 -12.04 0.94
C ASP A 37 12.47 -10.74 0.22
N THR A 38 11.79 -9.81 0.89
CA THR A 38 11.42 -8.52 0.29
C THR A 38 12.66 -7.65 0.09
N ARG A 39 12.86 -7.17 -1.13
CA ARG A 39 14.02 -6.36 -1.54
C ARG A 39 13.61 -5.04 -2.19
N HIS A 40 12.43 -5.00 -2.80
CA HIS A 40 11.95 -3.83 -3.51
C HIS A 40 10.57 -3.40 -3.01
N MET A 41 10.40 -2.09 -2.83
CA MET A 41 9.09 -1.47 -2.67
C MET A 41 8.85 -0.55 -3.86
N ILE A 42 7.76 -0.77 -4.59
CA ILE A 42 7.40 0.07 -5.74
C ILE A 42 6.03 0.68 -5.56
N VAL A 43 5.88 1.92 -6.04
CA VAL A 43 4.60 2.64 -6.11
C VAL A 43 4.41 3.14 -7.52
N PHE A 44 3.27 2.82 -8.14
CA PHE A 44 2.98 3.17 -9.52
C PHE A 44 1.48 3.35 -9.76
N ASP A 45 1.14 4.11 -10.81
CA ASP A 45 -0.24 4.30 -11.26
C ASP A 45 -0.58 3.27 -12.34
N VAL A 46 -1.73 2.61 -12.22
CA VAL A 46 -2.21 1.65 -13.23
C VAL A 46 -2.96 2.39 -14.33
N LEU A 47 -2.39 2.42 -15.53
CA LEU A 47 -2.96 3.17 -16.65
C LEU A 47 -3.89 2.33 -17.56
N THR A 48 -3.82 1.00 -17.47
CA THR A 48 -4.52 0.08 -18.37
C THR A 48 -5.51 -0.81 -17.63
N HIS A 49 -6.61 -1.19 -18.29
CA HIS A 49 -7.58 -2.16 -17.74
C HIS A 49 -7.08 -3.61 -17.74
N PHE A 50 -5.96 -3.90 -18.40
CA PHE A 50 -5.40 -5.26 -18.52
C PHE A 50 -4.12 -5.43 -17.69
N SER A 51 -4.04 -4.72 -16.57
CA SER A 51 -2.91 -4.86 -15.65
C SER A 51 -3.03 -6.17 -14.85
N PRO A 52 -1.95 -6.95 -14.71
CA PRO A 52 -1.97 -8.18 -13.93
C PRO A 52 -2.04 -7.96 -12.42
N VAL A 53 -1.83 -6.73 -11.95
CA VAL A 53 -1.56 -6.41 -10.53
C VAL A 53 -2.48 -5.33 -9.96
N GLY A 54 -3.47 -4.83 -10.69
CA GLY A 54 -4.41 -3.81 -10.19
C GLY A 54 -5.35 -3.27 -11.27
N ASP A 55 -6.33 -2.47 -10.88
CA ASP A 55 -7.33 -1.89 -11.75
C ASP A 55 -6.93 -0.51 -12.29
N LYS A 56 -7.42 -0.16 -13.48
CA LYS A 56 -7.13 1.15 -14.08
C LYS A 56 -7.54 2.30 -13.16
N GLY A 57 -6.60 3.20 -12.91
CA GLY A 57 -6.78 4.37 -12.06
C GLY A 57 -6.35 4.15 -10.61
N GLU A 58 -5.99 2.93 -10.23
CA GLU A 58 -5.42 2.66 -8.91
C GLU A 58 -3.97 3.12 -8.82
N ARG A 59 -3.63 3.70 -7.65
CA ARG A 59 -2.26 3.94 -7.20
C ARG A 59 -1.85 2.70 -6.40
N MET A 60 -1.00 1.86 -6.97
CA MET A 60 -0.60 0.58 -6.39
C MET A 60 0.67 0.71 -5.56
N ARG A 61 0.79 -0.12 -4.52
CA ARG A 61 2.06 -0.39 -3.83
C ARG A 61 2.29 -1.89 -3.71
N LEU A 62 3.47 -2.34 -4.11
CA LEU A 62 3.88 -3.74 -4.01
C LEU A 62 5.20 -3.87 -3.24
N PHE A 63 5.33 -4.97 -2.51
CA PHE A 63 6.56 -5.43 -1.86
C PHE A 63 7.03 -6.69 -2.58
N LEU A 64 8.22 -6.62 -3.18
CA LEU A 64 8.70 -7.63 -4.13
C LEU A 64 10.05 -8.18 -3.70
N THR A 65 10.27 -9.45 -4.00
CA THR A 65 11.59 -10.08 -4.00
C THR A 65 12.41 -9.59 -5.20
N ASP A 66 13.71 -9.88 -5.23
CA ASP A 66 14.55 -9.57 -6.41
C ASP A 66 13.96 -10.19 -7.69
N THR A 67 13.52 -11.45 -7.64
CA THR A 67 12.89 -12.13 -8.78
C THR A 67 11.54 -11.54 -9.15
N GLY A 68 10.75 -11.07 -8.17
CA GLY A 68 9.45 -10.46 -8.44
C GLY A 68 9.54 -9.07 -9.09
N TYR A 69 10.72 -8.43 -9.04
CA TYR A 69 10.96 -7.14 -9.67
C TYR A 69 11.52 -7.24 -11.10
N GLN A 70 12.13 -8.38 -11.47
CA GLN A 70 12.66 -8.65 -12.81
C GLN A 70 11.56 -8.87 -13.84
#